data_AF-A0A7C8IDH8-F1
#
_entry.id   AF-A0A7C8IDH8-F1
#
_cell.length_a   1.000
_cell.length_b   1.000
_cell.length_c   1.000
_cell.angle_alpha   90.00
_cell.angle_beta   90.00
_cell.angle_gamma   90.00
#
_symmetry.space_group_name_H-M   'P 1'
#
loop_
_entity.id
_entity.type
_entity.pdbx_description
1 polymer ?
#
loop_
_entity_poly.entity_id
_entity_poly.type
_entity_poly.pdbx_seq_one_letter_code
_entity_poly.pdbx_strand_id
1 'polypeptide(L)'
;MSGSRDVASRLRQTVWNGSVPLEIRLHKGDCRTYDDSDPYLIQFPRLSYLGLLLHKLHGFFASSLIYPDVSPADAWLSYEGVPLKWHYPLGLLYDLYSGVEPAYPADGSGKKDRDVEEEQKNMPWKLTVHFSDYPVEHLVKLDSEGNHLHDLYMHSVKEADYLRTGTGRTVMFLSKEDSNQLWDSVKQHSFTLYNPINQKLLNPQGVNLRHLPVKLYLPHAASDTPDKESTPGSLRVVQSLVTPSLSSRQPQTIGTALNHIIPSLFQSRRSALLAQAVLHGAVLPLSASVEDLLRATAYLDGWLHIAIVMMA
;
A
#
# COMPACT_ATOMS: atom_id res chain seq x y z
N MET A 1 -12.30 -19.37 -22.72
CA MET A 1 -12.30 -17.92 -22.36
C MET A 1 -12.96 -17.61 -21.01
N SER A 2 -13.74 -18.50 -20.37
CA SER A 2 -14.35 -18.23 -19.04
C SER A 2 -13.36 -18.31 -17.87
N GLY A 3 -12.30 -19.13 -17.95
CA GLY A 3 -11.38 -19.36 -16.82
C GLY A 3 -10.52 -18.16 -16.40
N SER A 4 -10.04 -17.33 -17.34
CA SER A 4 -9.16 -16.19 -17.00
C SER A 4 -9.90 -15.03 -16.31
N ARG A 5 -11.13 -14.71 -16.76
CA ARG A 5 -11.97 -13.69 -16.10
C ARG A 5 -12.36 -14.10 -14.69
N ASP A 6 -12.64 -15.39 -14.49
CA ASP A 6 -12.95 -15.94 -13.18
C ASP A 6 -11.74 -15.84 -12.21
N VAL A 7 -10.54 -16.17 -12.69
CA VAL A 7 -9.31 -16.03 -11.88
C VAL A 7 -9.04 -14.57 -11.49
N ALA A 8 -9.12 -13.62 -12.42
CA ALA A 8 -8.90 -12.20 -12.12
C ALA A 8 -9.93 -11.65 -11.12
N SER A 9 -11.19 -12.09 -11.22
CA SER A 9 -12.25 -11.73 -10.28
C SER A 9 -11.98 -12.30 -8.88
N ARG A 10 -11.61 -13.57 -8.79
CA ARG A 10 -11.26 -14.22 -7.52
C ARG A 10 -10.04 -13.56 -6.88
N LEU A 11 -8.99 -13.30 -7.63
CA LEU A 11 -7.80 -12.57 -7.14
C LEU A 11 -8.16 -11.21 -6.59
N ARG A 12 -9.02 -10.45 -7.28
CA ARG A 12 -9.49 -9.15 -6.80
C ARG A 12 -10.24 -9.25 -5.48
N GLN A 13 -11.09 -10.26 -5.33
CA GLN A 13 -11.80 -10.51 -4.07
C GLN A 13 -10.85 -10.92 -2.94
N THR A 14 -9.85 -11.75 -3.22
CA THR A 14 -8.82 -12.14 -2.26
C THR A 14 -8.01 -10.93 -1.81
N VAL A 15 -7.56 -10.09 -2.75
CA VAL A 15 -6.84 -8.84 -2.44
C VAL A 15 -7.71 -7.88 -1.63
N TRP A 16 -9.00 -7.74 -1.98
CA TRP A 16 -9.95 -6.92 -1.22
C TRP A 16 -10.10 -7.38 0.24
N ASN A 17 -10.19 -8.69 0.45
CA ASN A 17 -10.39 -9.27 1.77
C ASN A 17 -9.07 -9.38 2.58
N GLY A 18 -7.93 -9.06 1.96
CA GLY A 18 -6.63 -9.04 2.63
C GLY A 18 -6.62 -8.06 3.80
N SER A 19 -6.17 -8.52 4.97
CA SER A 19 -6.11 -7.73 6.19
C SER A 19 -4.86 -8.03 7.00
N VAL A 20 -4.52 -7.12 7.91
CA VAL A 20 -3.41 -7.25 8.86
C VAL A 20 -3.99 -7.11 10.28
N PRO A 21 -3.79 -8.08 11.18
CA PRO A 21 -4.07 -7.91 12.60
C PRO A 21 -3.10 -6.88 13.20
N LEU A 22 -3.66 -5.83 13.80
CA LEU A 22 -2.92 -4.75 14.45
C LEU A 22 -3.14 -4.83 15.96
N GLU A 23 -2.05 -4.65 16.71
CA GLU A 23 -2.07 -4.31 18.13
C GLU A 23 -1.55 -2.88 18.26
N ILE A 24 -2.41 -1.94 18.65
CA ILE A 24 -2.06 -0.53 18.75
C ILE A 24 -2.05 -0.13 20.22
N ARG A 25 -0.94 0.42 20.71
CA ARG A 25 -0.80 0.91 22.08
C ARG A 25 -0.55 2.41 22.12
N LEU A 26 -1.02 3.05 23.18
CA LEU A 26 -0.74 4.46 23.43
C LEU A 26 0.74 4.63 23.79
N HIS A 27 1.37 5.66 23.24
CA HIS A 27 2.74 6.00 23.62
C HIS A 27 2.82 6.38 25.09
N LYS A 28 3.90 5.94 25.75
CA LYS A 28 4.06 6.13 27.19
C LYS A 28 4.12 7.59 27.65
N GLY A 29 4.60 8.48 26.78
CA GLY A 29 4.64 9.92 27.03
C GLY A 29 3.27 10.58 26.99
N ASP A 30 2.29 9.94 26.36
CA ASP A 30 0.91 10.45 26.24
C ASP A 30 -0.06 9.78 27.21
N CYS A 31 0.38 8.72 27.90
CA CYS A 31 -0.42 7.94 28.82
C CYS A 31 -0.31 8.44 30.26
N ARG A 32 -1.44 8.74 30.90
CA ARG A 32 -1.48 9.19 32.30
C ARG A 32 -0.98 8.13 33.31
N THR A 33 -1.01 6.85 32.93
CA THR A 33 -0.53 5.71 33.72
C THR A 33 0.76 5.11 33.15
N TYR A 34 1.51 5.90 32.37
CA TYR A 34 2.78 5.54 31.72
C TYR A 34 2.68 4.42 30.68
N ASP A 35 2.41 3.17 31.02
CA ASP A 35 2.37 2.06 30.02
C ASP A 35 1.21 1.08 30.26
N ASP A 36 0.21 1.50 31.03
CA ASP A 36 -0.91 0.66 31.43
C ASP A 36 -2.16 0.88 30.55
N SER A 37 -1.98 1.36 29.30
CA SER A 37 -3.11 1.49 28.38
C SER A 37 -3.46 0.13 27.77
N ASP A 38 -4.75 -0.21 27.75
CA ASP A 38 -5.22 -1.39 27.05
C ASP A 38 -4.87 -1.33 25.55
N PRO A 39 -4.43 -2.44 24.93
CA PRO A 39 -4.16 -2.48 23.51
C PRO A 39 -5.46 -2.40 22.69
N TYR A 40 -5.46 -1.58 21.64
CA TYR A 40 -6.51 -1.58 20.62
C TYR A 40 -6.21 -2.65 19.58
N LEU A 41 -6.94 -3.77 19.65
CA LEU A 41 -6.80 -4.90 18.73
C LEU A 41 -7.80 -4.79 17.59
N ILE A 42 -7.32 -4.80 16.34
CA ILE A 42 -8.19 -4.72 15.15
C ILE A 42 -7.61 -5.49 13.96
N GLN A 43 -8.48 -6.17 13.23
CA GLN A 43 -8.17 -6.68 11.90
C GLN A 43 -8.40 -5.56 10.86
N PHE A 44 -7.33 -4.93 10.36
CA PHE A 44 -7.46 -3.75 9.50
C PHE A 44 -7.14 -4.10 8.02
N PRO A 45 -7.93 -3.64 7.03
CA PRO A 45 -7.73 -4.03 5.64
C PRO A 45 -6.42 -3.51 5.03
N ARG A 46 -5.72 -4.35 4.27
CA ARG A 46 -4.47 -4.00 3.57
C ARG A 46 -4.63 -2.83 2.61
N LEU A 47 -5.81 -2.74 2.00
CA LEU A 47 -6.13 -1.70 1.02
C LEU A 47 -6.53 -0.35 1.65
N SER A 48 -6.73 -0.31 2.97
CA SER A 48 -7.13 0.89 3.69
C SER A 48 -5.94 1.75 4.11
N TYR A 49 -6.21 2.92 4.69
CA TYR A 49 -5.23 3.92 5.07
C TYR A 49 -5.25 4.15 6.58
N LEU A 50 -4.09 4.30 7.20
CA LEU A 50 -3.99 4.53 8.66
C LEU A 50 -4.69 5.83 9.09
N GLY A 51 -4.75 6.84 8.22
CA GLY A 51 -5.47 8.09 8.51
C GLY A 51 -6.95 7.89 8.87
N LEU A 52 -7.60 6.84 8.34
CA LEU A 52 -9.00 6.52 8.65
C LEU A 52 -9.19 5.94 10.07
N LEU A 53 -8.11 5.51 10.71
CA LEU A 53 -8.14 4.88 12.03
C LEU A 53 -7.97 5.89 13.17
N LEU A 54 -7.36 7.05 12.89
CA LEU A 54 -6.95 8.02 13.92
C LEU A 54 -8.09 8.51 14.82
N HIS A 55 -9.24 8.85 14.25
CA HIS A 55 -10.42 9.26 15.05
C HIS A 55 -10.92 8.15 15.98
N LYS A 56 -10.87 6.89 15.54
CA LYS A 56 -11.28 5.74 16.37
C LYS A 56 -10.28 5.51 17.49
N LEU A 57 -8.98 5.64 17.20
CA LEU A 57 -7.91 5.53 18.22
C LEU A 57 -8.03 6.64 19.26
N HIS A 58 -8.22 7.88 18.82
CA HIS A 58 -8.46 8.99 19.74
C HIS A 58 -9.65 8.70 20.66
N GLY A 59 -10.79 8.29 20.11
CA GLY A 59 -11.97 7.94 20.91
C GLY A 59 -11.74 6.82 21.92
N PHE A 60 -10.95 5.80 21.56
CA PHE A 60 -10.61 4.69 22.45
C PHE A 60 -9.63 5.10 23.55
N PHE A 61 -8.57 5.84 23.22
CA PHE A 61 -7.52 6.23 24.16
C PHE A 61 -7.83 7.51 24.94
N ALA A 62 -8.88 8.26 24.61
CA ALA A 62 -9.23 9.54 25.24
C ALA A 62 -9.24 9.48 26.77
N SER A 63 -9.74 8.37 27.35
CA SER A 63 -9.74 8.20 28.79
C SER A 63 -8.32 8.07 29.36
N SER A 64 -7.39 7.46 28.64
CA SER A 64 -6.02 7.16 29.09
C SER A 64 -5.01 8.29 28.80
N LEU A 65 -5.40 9.31 28.03
CA LEU A 65 -4.56 10.45 27.68
C LEU A 65 -4.28 11.36 28.88
N ILE A 66 -3.09 11.95 28.91
CA ILE A 66 -2.76 13.05 29.83
C ILE A 66 -3.59 14.30 29.49
N TYR A 67 -3.76 14.60 28.20
CA TYR A 67 -4.52 15.73 27.67
C TYR A 67 -5.67 15.22 26.77
N PRO A 68 -6.88 14.98 27.33
CA PRO A 68 -8.01 14.41 26.58
C PRO A 68 -8.61 15.34 25.52
N ASP A 69 -8.27 16.62 25.55
CA ASP A 69 -8.74 17.67 24.64
C ASP A 69 -7.87 17.81 23.36
N VAL A 70 -6.83 16.99 23.22
CA VAL A 70 -6.00 16.94 22.01
C VAL A 70 -6.84 16.65 20.77
N SER A 71 -6.46 17.21 19.62
CA SER A 71 -7.20 16.95 18.39
C SER A 71 -6.90 15.53 17.87
N PRO A 72 -7.89 14.80 17.36
CA PRO A 72 -7.63 13.55 16.61
C PRO A 72 -6.67 13.74 15.43
N ALA A 73 -6.58 14.96 14.88
CA ALA A 73 -5.67 15.31 13.79
C ALA A 73 -4.18 15.40 14.22
N ASP A 74 -3.92 15.49 15.53
CA ASP A 74 -2.58 15.44 16.11
C ASP A 74 -2.08 14.00 16.28
N ALA A 75 -2.96 13.01 16.09
CA ALA A 75 -2.58 11.61 16.21
C ALA A 75 -1.66 11.17 15.07
N TRP A 76 -0.63 10.39 15.40
CA TRP A 76 0.22 9.73 14.42
C TRP A 76 0.63 8.34 14.91
N LEU A 77 0.99 7.47 13.97
CA LEU A 77 1.35 6.08 14.25
C LEU A 77 2.82 5.84 13.92
N SER A 78 3.45 4.99 14.73
CA SER A 78 4.84 4.57 14.54
C SER A 78 4.97 3.06 14.66
N TYR A 79 6.00 2.53 14.02
CA TYR A 79 6.49 1.17 14.19
C TYR A 79 7.96 1.24 14.57
N GLU A 80 8.34 0.68 15.72
CA GLU A 80 9.73 0.69 16.22
C GLU A 80 10.37 2.10 16.20
N GLY A 81 9.59 3.12 16.56
CA GLY A 81 10.04 4.53 16.57
C GLY A 81 10.06 5.22 15.20
N VAL A 82 9.73 4.51 14.11
CA VAL A 82 9.64 5.08 12.76
C VAL A 82 8.22 5.61 12.50
N PRO A 83 8.04 6.90 12.19
CA PRO A 83 6.73 7.45 11.80
C PRO A 83 6.17 6.82 10.52
N LEU A 84 4.94 6.33 10.58
CA LEU A 84 4.26 5.71 9.45
C LEU A 84 3.48 6.75 8.63
N LYS A 85 3.72 6.76 7.32
CA LYS A 85 3.04 7.66 6.38
C LYS A 85 1.58 7.27 6.22
N TRP A 86 0.68 8.02 6.85
CA TRP A 86 -0.76 7.70 6.93
C TRP A 86 -1.48 7.60 5.57
N HIS A 87 -0.92 8.21 4.52
CA HIS A 87 -1.47 8.22 3.17
C HIS A 87 -1.06 7.03 2.31
N TYR A 88 -0.13 6.20 2.78
CA TYR A 88 0.19 4.95 2.11
C TYR A 88 -0.77 3.84 2.57
N PRO A 89 -1.16 2.93 1.66
CA PRO A 89 -1.98 1.79 2.04
C PRO A 89 -1.32 0.97 3.15
N LEU A 90 -2.12 0.46 4.08
CA LEU A 90 -1.64 -0.34 5.21
C LEU A 90 -0.79 -1.53 4.75
N GLY A 91 -1.25 -2.26 3.74
CA GLY A 91 -0.57 -3.43 3.21
C GLY A 91 0.83 -3.11 2.68
N LEU A 92 0.98 -1.95 2.02
CA LEU A 92 2.28 -1.48 1.56
C LEU A 92 3.21 -1.17 2.74
N LEU A 93 2.71 -0.46 3.75
CA LEU A 93 3.50 -0.15 4.95
C LEU A 93 3.93 -1.44 5.67
N TYR A 94 3.02 -2.39 5.80
CA TYR A 94 3.31 -3.69 6.40
C TYR A 94 4.39 -4.45 5.61
N ASP A 95 4.25 -4.52 4.29
CA ASP A 95 5.20 -5.22 3.40
C ASP A 95 6.60 -4.56 3.41
N LEU A 96 6.70 -3.27 3.74
CA LEU A 96 7.96 -2.53 3.82
C LEU A 96 8.64 -2.61 5.20
N TYR A 97 7.87 -2.59 6.29
CA TYR A 97 8.39 -2.36 7.64
C TYR A 97 8.31 -3.56 8.57
N SER A 98 7.39 -4.50 8.37
CA SER A 98 7.16 -5.60 9.32
C SER A 98 8.32 -6.59 9.42
N GLY A 99 9.21 -6.64 8.42
CA GLY A 99 10.28 -7.63 8.32
C GLY A 99 9.78 -9.06 8.07
N VAL A 100 8.48 -9.26 7.84
CA VAL A 100 7.88 -10.57 7.59
C VAL A 100 8.27 -11.05 6.19
N GLU A 101 8.74 -12.30 6.10
CA GLU A 101 9.10 -12.93 4.83
C GLU A 101 7.87 -13.01 3.92
N PRO A 102 7.93 -12.52 2.67
CA PRO A 102 6.79 -12.54 1.77
C PRO A 102 6.48 -13.96 1.29
N ALA A 103 5.23 -14.21 0.92
CA ALA A 103 4.82 -15.50 0.37
C ALA A 103 5.48 -15.77 -0.99
N TYR A 104 6.12 -16.93 -1.13
CA TYR A 104 6.76 -17.36 -2.38
C TYR A 104 5.81 -18.19 -3.27
N PRO A 105 5.98 -18.14 -4.62
CA PRO A 105 5.29 -19.05 -5.53
C PRO A 105 5.61 -20.51 -5.20
N ALA A 106 4.65 -21.42 -5.36
CA ALA A 106 4.75 -22.84 -5.01
C ALA A 106 5.68 -23.68 -5.93
N ASP A 107 6.70 -23.06 -6.52
CA ASP A 107 7.63 -23.71 -7.46
C ASP A 107 8.71 -24.49 -6.69
N GLY A 108 8.38 -25.73 -6.30
CA GLY A 108 9.25 -26.93 -6.20
C GLY A 108 10.56 -26.90 -5.39
N SER A 109 11.04 -25.75 -4.92
CA SER A 109 12.22 -25.62 -4.06
C SER A 109 11.76 -25.65 -2.61
N GLY A 110 11.93 -26.82 -1.99
CA GLY A 110 11.36 -27.15 -0.70
C GLY A 110 11.95 -26.34 0.47
N LYS A 111 11.46 -25.13 0.69
CA LYS A 111 11.30 -24.58 2.05
C LYS A 111 9.89 -24.95 2.54
N LYS A 112 9.63 -26.23 2.80
CA LYS A 112 8.28 -26.69 3.15
C LYS A 112 7.97 -26.82 4.64
N ASP A 113 8.93 -26.71 5.56
CA ASP A 113 8.65 -27.05 6.97
C ASP A 113 9.48 -26.29 8.03
N ARG A 114 10.09 -25.12 7.75
CA ARG A 114 10.95 -24.46 8.75
C ARG A 114 10.37 -23.28 9.53
N ASP A 115 9.37 -22.53 9.05
CA ASP A 115 9.13 -21.20 9.64
C ASP A 115 7.66 -20.88 10.03
N VAL A 116 6.76 -21.87 10.15
CA VAL A 116 5.39 -21.61 10.64
C VAL A 116 5.40 -21.06 12.09
N GLU A 117 6.40 -21.45 12.89
CA GLU A 117 6.57 -20.97 14.27
C GLU A 117 7.16 -19.55 14.36
N GLU A 118 7.96 -19.10 13.38
CA GLU A 118 8.51 -17.74 13.35
C GLU A 118 7.53 -16.74 12.74
N GLU A 119 6.75 -17.13 11.71
CA GLU A 119 5.68 -16.29 11.14
C GLU A 119 4.58 -15.94 12.16
N GLN A 120 4.32 -16.83 13.14
CA GLN A 120 3.41 -16.57 14.26
C GLN A 120 4.00 -15.64 15.33
N LYS A 121 5.32 -15.46 15.37
CA LYS A 121 6.01 -14.67 16.40
C LYS A 121 5.86 -13.16 16.21
N ASN A 122 5.64 -12.72 14.97
CA ASN A 122 5.58 -11.30 14.58
C ASN A 122 4.16 -10.75 14.39
N MET A 123 3.13 -11.55 14.71
CA MET A 123 1.73 -11.14 14.67
C MET A 123 1.14 -11.09 16.09
N PRO A 124 0.26 -10.12 16.41
CA PRO A 124 -0.20 -9.01 15.58
C PRO A 124 0.89 -7.95 15.31
N TRP A 125 0.73 -7.15 14.25
CA TRP A 125 1.65 -6.04 13.95
C TRP A 125 1.50 -4.94 15.01
N LYS A 126 2.55 -4.76 15.82
CA LYS A 126 2.53 -3.87 16.99
C LYS A 126 2.86 -2.44 16.60
N LEU A 127 1.88 -1.55 16.69
CA LEU A 127 2.04 -0.13 16.41
C LEU A 127 1.90 0.69 17.70
N THR A 128 2.51 1.87 17.70
CA THR A 128 2.34 2.84 18.78
C THR A 128 1.66 4.08 18.22
N VAL A 129 0.55 4.48 18.84
CA VAL A 129 -0.12 5.76 18.56
C VAL A 129 0.40 6.83 19.50
N HIS A 130 0.65 8.00 18.95
CA HIS A 130 1.14 9.18 19.64
C HIS A 130 0.16 10.33 19.42
N PHE A 131 0.03 11.20 20.42
CA PHE A 131 -0.78 12.42 20.40
C PHE A 131 0.05 13.67 20.71
N SER A 132 1.33 13.50 21.05
CA SER A 132 2.33 14.58 21.17
C SER A 132 3.45 14.43 20.13
N ASP A 133 4.39 15.38 20.13
CA ASP A 133 5.63 15.35 19.34
C ASP A 133 5.44 14.97 17.86
N TYR A 134 4.49 15.65 17.21
CA TYR A 134 4.17 15.36 15.81
C TYR A 134 5.41 15.52 14.89
N PRO A 135 5.78 14.50 14.11
CA PRO A 135 7.01 14.50 13.32
C PRO A 135 6.83 15.30 12.02
N VAL A 136 6.82 16.63 12.14
CA VAL A 136 6.56 17.58 11.04
C VAL A 136 7.54 17.47 9.87
N GLU A 137 8.75 16.96 10.10
CA GLU A 137 9.76 16.74 9.05
C GLU A 137 9.47 15.50 8.20
N HIS A 138 8.66 14.57 8.71
CA HIS A 138 8.41 13.27 8.06
C HIS A 138 6.96 13.09 7.62
N LEU A 139 6.01 13.73 8.32
CA LEU A 139 4.57 13.58 8.09
C LEU A 139 3.91 14.94 7.86
N VAL A 140 2.97 14.94 6.91
CA VAL A 140 2.05 16.06 6.70
C VAL A 140 0.87 15.89 7.66
N LYS A 141 0.48 16.95 8.36
CA LYS A 141 -0.64 16.89 9.30
C LYS A 141 -1.97 16.64 8.59
N LEU A 142 -2.77 15.74 9.15
CA LEU A 142 -4.14 15.53 8.70
C LEU A 142 -5.01 16.71 9.14
N ASP A 143 -6.08 16.97 8.38
CA ASP A 143 -7.13 17.87 8.82
C ASP A 143 -8.13 17.12 9.70
N SER A 144 -8.81 17.85 10.59
CA SER A 144 -9.80 17.28 11.52
C SER A 144 -11.03 16.68 10.81
N GLU A 145 -11.25 17.03 9.55
CA GLU A 145 -12.40 16.59 8.75
C GLU A 145 -12.06 15.43 7.79
N GLY A 146 -10.77 15.09 7.64
CA GLY A 146 -10.29 14.03 6.75
C GLY A 146 -10.33 14.38 5.25
N ASN A 147 -10.51 15.66 4.90
CA ASN A 147 -10.48 16.15 3.52
C ASN A 147 -9.10 15.97 2.88
N HIS A 148 -8.01 16.10 3.63
CA HIS A 148 -6.65 15.91 3.09
C HIS A 148 -6.44 14.49 2.55
N LEU A 149 -6.93 13.48 3.27
CA LEU A 149 -6.83 12.09 2.83
C LEU A 149 -7.72 11.84 1.60
N HIS A 150 -8.95 12.38 1.60
CA HIS A 150 -9.83 12.33 0.44
C HIS A 150 -9.17 12.93 -0.80
N ASP A 151 -8.63 14.14 -0.68
CA ASP A 151 -8.05 14.87 -1.81
C ASP A 151 -6.81 14.16 -2.36
N LEU A 152 -5.96 13.62 -1.48
CA LEU A 152 -4.79 12.86 -1.88
C LEU A 152 -5.17 11.53 -2.58
N TYR A 153 -6.21 10.86 -2.08
CA TYR A 153 -6.77 9.67 -2.72
C TYR A 153 -7.28 10.02 -4.13
N MET A 154 -8.11 11.07 -4.25
CA MET A 154 -8.66 11.49 -5.55
C MET A 154 -7.59 11.98 -6.52
N HIS A 155 -6.54 12.65 -6.04
CA HIS A 155 -5.39 13.00 -6.86
C HIS A 155 -4.67 11.75 -7.38
N SER A 156 -4.47 10.74 -6.53
CA SER A 156 -3.83 9.48 -6.93
C SER A 156 -4.66 8.72 -7.98
N VAL A 157 -5.99 8.70 -7.83
CA VAL A 157 -6.93 8.11 -8.81
C VAL A 157 -6.85 8.84 -10.16
N LYS A 158 -6.83 10.18 -10.14
CA LYS A 158 -6.69 11.02 -11.35
C LYS A 158 -5.35 10.78 -12.04
N GLU A 159 -4.26 10.69 -11.27
CA GLU A 159 -2.91 10.42 -11.80
C GLU A 159 -2.87 9.04 -12.48
N ALA A 160 -3.43 8.00 -11.85
CA ALA A 160 -3.50 6.67 -12.42
C ALA A 160 -4.33 6.63 -13.72
N ASP A 161 -5.46 7.33 -13.75
CA ASP A 161 -6.33 7.40 -14.93
C ASP A 161 -5.68 8.15 -16.10
N TYR A 162 -4.96 9.23 -15.80
CA TYR A 162 -4.18 9.96 -16.79
C TYR A 162 -3.11 9.07 -17.41
N LEU A 163 -2.40 8.25 -16.62
CA LEU A 163 -1.42 7.30 -17.14
C LEU A 163 -2.07 6.23 -18.03
N ARG A 164 -3.20 5.65 -17.58
CA ARG A 164 -3.91 4.61 -18.32
C ARG A 164 -4.45 5.10 -19.67
N THR A 165 -5.10 6.27 -19.71
CA THR A 165 -5.83 6.70 -20.91
C THR A 165 -5.14 7.81 -21.69
N GLY A 166 -4.11 8.45 -21.11
CA GLY A 166 -3.49 9.66 -21.64
C GLY A 166 -4.31 10.94 -21.43
N THR A 167 -5.47 10.84 -20.77
CA THR A 167 -6.32 11.99 -20.43
C THR A 167 -6.90 11.79 -19.02
N GLY A 168 -7.26 12.85 -18.31
CA GLY A 168 -8.00 12.71 -17.04
C GLY A 168 -9.50 12.52 -17.23
N ARG A 169 -9.97 12.34 -18.47
CA ARG A 169 -11.39 12.50 -18.82
C ARG A 169 -12.27 11.48 -18.11
N THR A 170 -11.86 10.21 -18.02
CA THR A 170 -12.70 9.17 -17.41
C THR A 170 -13.04 9.50 -15.96
N VAL A 171 -12.05 9.89 -15.16
CA VAL A 171 -12.27 10.34 -13.78
C VAL A 171 -12.98 11.70 -13.73
N MET A 172 -12.62 12.64 -14.59
CA MET A 172 -13.23 13.99 -14.60
C MET A 172 -14.69 14.00 -15.06
N PHE A 173 -15.14 12.99 -15.78
CA PHE A 173 -16.54 12.80 -16.19
C PHE A 173 -17.34 11.93 -15.21
N LEU A 174 -16.75 11.45 -14.12
CA LEU A 174 -17.54 10.85 -13.05
C LEU A 174 -18.53 11.88 -12.51
N SER A 175 -19.76 11.45 -12.26
CA SER A 175 -20.73 12.31 -11.58
C SER A 175 -20.30 12.55 -10.13
N LYS A 176 -20.89 13.56 -9.49
CA LYS A 176 -20.63 13.84 -8.07
C LYS A 176 -21.01 12.63 -7.21
N GLU A 177 -22.10 11.94 -7.55
CA GLU A 177 -22.55 10.71 -6.89
C GLU A 177 -21.54 9.58 -7.05
N ASP A 178 -21.02 9.35 -8.27
CA ASP A 178 -20.00 8.32 -8.53
C ASP A 178 -18.70 8.61 -7.76
N SER A 179 -18.27 9.88 -7.71
CA SER A 179 -17.07 10.29 -6.98
C SER A 179 -17.23 10.12 -5.47
N ASN A 180 -18.38 10.50 -4.92
CA ASN A 180 -18.69 10.31 -3.50
C ASN A 180 -18.78 8.82 -3.16
N GLN A 181 -19.46 8.03 -4.00
CA GLN A 181 -19.57 6.58 -3.84
C GLN A 181 -18.19 5.91 -3.84
N LEU A 182 -17.27 6.36 -4.71
CA LEU A 182 -15.90 5.86 -4.72
C LEU A 182 -15.22 6.10 -3.37
N TRP A 183 -15.28 7.32 -2.85
CA TRP A 183 -14.68 7.63 -1.55
C TRP A 183 -15.35 6.90 -0.38
N ASP A 184 -16.68 6.83 -0.37
CA ASP A 184 -17.44 6.10 0.65
C ASP A 184 -17.08 4.61 0.66
N SER A 185 -16.83 4.04 -0.52
CA SER A 185 -16.36 2.65 -0.63
C SER A 185 -15.00 2.43 0.04
N VAL A 186 -14.10 3.41 0.01
CA VAL A 186 -12.80 3.38 0.70
C VAL A 186 -12.98 3.48 2.21
N LYS A 187 -13.77 4.46 2.68
CA LYS A 187 -14.03 4.66 4.12
C LYS A 187 -14.69 3.45 4.78
N GLN A 188 -15.63 2.82 4.07
CA GLN A 188 -16.42 1.69 4.59
C GLN A 188 -15.80 0.33 4.25
N HIS A 189 -14.73 0.30 3.46
CA HIS A 189 -14.15 -0.93 2.89
C HIS A 189 -15.22 -1.83 2.23
N SER A 190 -16.12 -1.22 1.44
CA SER A 190 -17.23 -1.90 0.77
C SER A 190 -16.97 -2.20 -0.71
N PHE A 191 -16.77 -3.49 -1.04
CA PHE A 191 -16.51 -3.94 -2.41
C PHE A 191 -17.69 -3.66 -3.36
N THR A 192 -18.92 -3.74 -2.84
CA THR A 192 -20.15 -3.54 -3.63
C THR A 192 -20.28 -2.09 -4.09
N LEU A 193 -19.85 -1.12 -3.28
CA LEU A 193 -19.80 0.29 -3.65
C LEU A 193 -18.63 0.58 -4.59
N TYR A 194 -17.47 -0.07 -4.37
CA TYR A 194 -16.25 0.19 -5.12
C TYR A 194 -16.26 -0.37 -6.55
N ASN A 195 -16.59 -1.65 -6.70
CA ASN A 195 -16.36 -2.38 -7.95
C ASN A 195 -17.10 -1.78 -9.16
N PRO A 196 -18.37 -1.32 -9.07
CA PRO A 196 -19.06 -0.68 -10.19
C PRO A 196 -18.33 0.56 -10.72
N ILE A 197 -17.82 1.40 -9.83
CA ILE A 197 -17.08 2.62 -10.21
C ILE A 197 -15.70 2.25 -10.76
N ASN A 198 -14.99 1.33 -10.10
CA ASN A 198 -13.68 0.87 -10.56
C ASN A 198 -13.74 0.24 -11.97
N GLN A 199 -14.81 -0.48 -12.32
CA GLN A 199 -14.97 -1.01 -13.69
C GLN A 199 -15.09 0.09 -14.74
N LYS A 200 -15.75 1.22 -14.42
CA LYS A 200 -15.80 2.40 -15.30
C LYS A 200 -14.39 2.98 -15.52
N LEU A 201 -13.55 2.99 -14.48
CA LEU A 201 -12.18 3.53 -14.52
C LEU A 201 -11.15 2.61 -15.20
N LEU A 202 -11.28 1.29 -15.02
CA LEU A 202 -10.33 0.31 -15.57
C LEU A 202 -10.62 -0.06 -17.03
N ASN A 203 -11.88 -0.01 -17.45
CA ASN A 203 -12.32 -0.42 -18.78
C ASN A 203 -13.14 0.67 -19.50
N PRO A 204 -12.59 1.89 -19.69
CA PRO A 204 -13.26 2.90 -20.50
C PRO A 204 -13.47 2.39 -21.93
N GLN A 205 -14.70 2.46 -22.44
CA GLN A 205 -15.05 1.93 -23.76
C GLN A 205 -14.27 2.66 -24.85
N GLY A 206 -13.64 1.89 -25.75
CA GLY A 206 -12.94 2.45 -26.91
C GLY A 206 -11.57 3.07 -26.62
N VAL A 207 -11.03 2.93 -25.42
CA VAL A 207 -9.71 3.47 -25.04
C VAL A 207 -8.70 2.36 -24.83
N ASN A 208 -7.57 2.43 -25.54
CA ASN A 208 -6.43 1.54 -25.30
C ASN A 208 -5.57 2.07 -24.16
N LEU A 209 -5.05 1.17 -23.32
CA LEU A 209 -4.12 1.53 -22.25
C LEU A 209 -2.82 2.11 -22.86
N ARG A 210 -2.41 3.27 -22.37
CA ARG A 210 -1.18 3.97 -22.81
C ARG A 210 0.00 3.62 -21.90
N HIS A 211 -0.18 3.79 -20.60
CA HIS A 211 0.80 3.40 -19.59
C HIS A 211 0.12 2.71 -18.39
N LEU A 212 0.89 1.89 -17.69
CA LEU A 212 0.47 1.16 -16.50
C LEU A 212 0.97 1.90 -15.25
N PRO A 213 0.08 2.34 -14.34
CA PRO A 213 0.47 3.03 -13.11
C PRO A 213 1.17 2.07 -12.14
N VAL A 214 2.48 2.26 -11.98
CA VAL A 214 3.35 1.47 -11.10
C VAL A 214 4.22 2.41 -10.27
N LYS A 215 4.25 2.19 -8.95
CA LYS A 215 5.16 2.85 -8.01
C LYS A 215 6.00 1.80 -7.30
N LEU A 216 7.32 1.96 -7.35
CA LEU A 216 8.27 1.10 -6.66
C LEU A 216 8.76 1.79 -5.39
N TYR A 217 8.71 1.08 -4.26
CA TYR A 217 9.10 1.61 -2.96
C TYR A 217 10.37 0.89 -2.49
N LEU A 218 11.46 1.65 -2.35
CA LEU A 218 12.74 1.15 -1.87
C LEU A 218 13.01 1.71 -0.46
N PRO A 219 13.31 0.85 0.53
CA PRO A 219 13.88 1.30 1.79
C PRO A 219 15.21 2.02 1.53
N HIS A 220 15.42 3.21 2.11
CA HIS A 220 16.63 4.00 1.87
C HIS A 220 17.94 3.33 2.34
N ALA A 221 17.86 2.27 3.14
CA ALA A 221 19.01 1.41 3.47
C ALA A 221 19.68 0.77 2.24
N ALA A 222 19.05 0.81 1.06
CA ALA A 222 19.55 0.23 -0.19
C ALA A 222 20.27 1.23 -1.13
N SER A 223 20.64 2.44 -0.70
CA SER A 223 21.41 3.38 -1.53
C SER A 223 22.90 3.41 -1.21
N ASP A 224 23.73 3.18 -2.23
CA ASP A 224 25.20 3.36 -2.23
C ASP A 224 25.66 4.83 -2.17
N THR A 225 24.79 5.80 -1.85
CA THR A 225 25.16 7.23 -1.78
C THR A 225 25.39 7.64 -0.33
N PRO A 226 26.64 7.90 0.10
CA PRO A 226 27.00 8.14 1.51
C PRO A 226 26.70 9.55 2.03
N ASP A 227 26.12 10.46 1.23
CA ASP A 227 26.12 11.91 1.53
C ASP A 227 24.81 12.49 2.09
N LYS A 228 23.83 11.66 2.48
CA LYS A 228 22.65 12.15 3.22
C LYS A 228 22.40 11.26 4.42
N GLU A 229 22.41 11.86 5.61
CA GLU A 229 21.96 11.19 6.84
C GLU A 229 20.59 10.57 6.59
N SER A 230 20.55 9.24 6.64
CA SER A 230 19.34 8.48 6.39
C SER A 230 18.37 8.71 7.55
N THR A 231 17.35 9.53 7.35
CA THR A 231 16.26 9.65 8.32
C THR A 231 15.54 8.30 8.45
N PRO A 232 15.36 7.77 9.66
CA PRO A 232 14.62 6.52 9.88
C PRO A 232 13.24 6.60 9.20
N GLY A 233 12.88 5.59 8.38
CA GLY A 233 11.63 5.59 7.62
C GLY A 233 11.63 6.40 6.31
N SER A 234 12.79 6.87 5.86
CA SER A 234 12.94 7.43 4.53
C SER A 234 12.71 6.36 3.45
N LEU A 235 11.84 6.68 2.50
CA LEU A 235 11.40 5.79 1.43
C LEU A 235 11.71 6.47 0.09
N ARG A 236 12.46 5.78 -0.77
CA ARG A 236 12.67 6.23 -2.14
C ARG A 236 11.56 5.65 -3.02
N VAL A 237 10.71 6.53 -3.55
CA VAL A 237 9.69 6.17 -4.54
C VAL A 237 10.27 6.33 -5.94
N VAL A 238 10.24 5.26 -6.73
CA VAL A 238 10.67 5.27 -8.12
C VAL A 238 9.47 5.02 -9.02
N GLN A 239 9.28 5.92 -9.99
CA GLN A 239 8.20 5.88 -10.97
C GLN A 239 8.78 6.09 -12.36
N SER A 240 8.31 5.32 -13.33
CA SER A 240 8.65 5.43 -14.75
C SER A 240 7.42 5.13 -15.58
N LEU A 241 7.40 5.61 -16.82
CA LEU A 241 6.38 5.20 -17.78
C LEU A 241 6.56 3.72 -18.13
N VAL A 242 5.52 2.92 -17.90
CA VAL A 242 5.49 1.49 -18.23
C VAL A 242 4.43 1.29 -19.31
N THR A 243 4.83 0.90 -20.51
CA THR A 243 3.87 0.59 -21.58
C THR A 243 3.26 -0.80 -21.36
N PRO A 244 2.02 -1.08 -21.83
CA PRO A 244 1.41 -2.41 -21.71
C PRO A 244 2.15 -3.50 -22.50
N SER A 245 2.83 -3.12 -23.58
CA SER A 245 3.61 -4.02 -24.42
C SER A 245 4.96 -3.39 -24.78
N LEU A 246 5.99 -4.24 -24.90
CA LEU A 246 7.31 -3.86 -25.41
C LEU A 246 7.31 -3.79 -26.94
N SER A 247 6.54 -4.67 -27.57
CA SER A 247 6.34 -4.76 -29.01
C SER A 247 4.98 -5.40 -29.29
N SER A 248 4.54 -5.40 -30.55
CA SER A 248 3.21 -5.89 -30.96
C SER A 248 2.85 -7.32 -30.50
N ARG A 249 3.85 -8.15 -30.15
CA ARG A 249 3.66 -9.53 -29.68
C ARG A 249 4.18 -9.81 -28.28
N GLN A 250 4.81 -8.85 -27.61
CA GLN A 250 5.43 -9.09 -26.32
C GLN A 250 4.80 -8.21 -25.24
N PRO A 251 4.00 -8.78 -24.32
CA PRO A 251 3.46 -8.03 -23.19
C PRO A 251 4.58 -7.59 -22.25
N GLN A 252 4.34 -6.48 -21.57
CA GLN A 252 5.23 -6.04 -20.49
C GLN A 252 5.07 -6.96 -19.28
N THR A 253 6.18 -7.53 -18.84
CA THR A 253 6.25 -8.36 -17.62
C THR A 253 6.86 -7.58 -16.45
N ILE A 254 6.66 -8.07 -15.23
CA ILE A 254 7.31 -7.51 -14.03
C ILE A 254 8.84 -7.50 -14.20
N GLY A 255 9.44 -8.60 -14.66
CA GLY A 255 10.89 -8.69 -14.85
C GLY A 255 11.42 -7.72 -15.91
N THR A 256 10.70 -7.53 -17.01
CA THR A 256 11.09 -6.52 -18.01
C THR A 256 10.90 -5.09 -17.50
N ALA A 257 9.87 -4.83 -16.69
CA ALA A 257 9.63 -3.51 -16.12
C ALA A 257 10.70 -3.14 -15.09
N LEU A 258 10.95 -4.03 -14.12
CA LEU A 258 11.95 -3.79 -13.07
C LEU A 258 13.36 -3.63 -13.64
N ASN A 259 13.74 -4.46 -14.62
CA ASN A 259 15.03 -4.33 -15.32
C ASN A 259 15.19 -2.98 -16.03
N HIS A 260 14.12 -2.40 -16.55
CA HIS A 260 14.15 -1.08 -17.18
C HIS A 260 14.19 0.06 -16.14
N ILE A 261 13.41 -0.05 -15.06
CA ILE A 261 13.23 1.03 -14.08
C ILE A 261 14.40 1.12 -13.09
N ILE A 262 14.90 -0.02 -12.62
CA ILE A 262 15.96 -0.14 -11.61
C ILE A 262 16.94 -1.27 -11.98
N PRO A 263 17.70 -1.13 -13.08
CA PRO A 263 18.59 -2.17 -13.59
C PRO A 263 19.69 -2.60 -12.61
N SER A 264 20.09 -1.73 -11.68
CA SER A 264 21.11 -2.04 -10.67
C SER A 264 20.70 -3.19 -9.74
N LEU A 265 19.42 -3.23 -9.35
CA LEU A 265 18.86 -4.28 -8.49
C LEU A 265 18.32 -5.46 -9.30
N PHE A 266 17.79 -5.20 -10.49
CA PHE A 266 17.17 -6.21 -11.36
C PHE A 266 17.94 -6.34 -12.68
N GLN A 267 19.14 -6.91 -12.61
CA GLN A 267 20.01 -7.09 -13.78
C GLN A 267 19.47 -8.13 -14.77
N SER A 268 18.70 -9.12 -14.27
CA SER A 268 18.04 -10.15 -15.07
C SER A 268 16.52 -9.94 -15.10
N ARG A 269 15.91 -10.24 -16.25
CA ARG A 269 14.45 -10.21 -16.45
C ARG A 269 13.75 -11.48 -15.95
N ARG A 270 14.53 -12.52 -15.61
CA ARG A 270 14.01 -13.86 -15.28
C ARG A 270 14.39 -14.33 -13.89
N SER A 271 15.42 -13.73 -13.28
CA SER A 271 15.90 -14.09 -11.94
C SER A 271 16.09 -12.83 -11.11
N ALA A 272 15.53 -12.84 -9.91
CA ALA A 272 15.85 -11.88 -8.86
C ALA A 272 17.04 -12.44 -8.05
N LEU A 273 18.06 -11.62 -7.81
CA LEU A 273 19.26 -12.02 -7.07
C LEU A 273 19.54 -11.09 -5.88
N LEU A 274 19.35 -9.77 -6.06
CA LEU A 274 19.66 -8.77 -5.05
C LEU A 274 18.44 -8.31 -4.27
N ALA A 275 17.28 -8.28 -4.94
CA ALA A 275 16.03 -7.80 -4.37
C ALA A 275 14.85 -8.52 -5.02
N GLN A 276 13.75 -8.60 -4.28
CA GLN A 276 12.49 -9.16 -4.71
C GLN A 276 11.39 -8.10 -4.71
N ALA A 277 10.48 -8.21 -5.67
CA ALA A 277 9.31 -7.34 -5.77
C ALA A 277 8.13 -7.98 -5.06
N VAL A 278 7.57 -7.28 -4.07
CA VAL A 278 6.48 -7.76 -3.21
C VAL A 278 5.24 -6.91 -3.46
N LEU A 279 4.09 -7.57 -3.59
CA LEU A 279 2.79 -6.95 -3.75
C LEU A 279 1.76 -7.72 -2.91
N HIS A 280 1.07 -7.03 -2.01
CA HIS A 280 0.07 -7.62 -1.09
C HIS A 280 0.64 -8.78 -0.26
N GLY A 281 1.89 -8.67 0.20
CA GLY A 281 2.58 -9.67 1.00
C GLY A 281 3.10 -10.89 0.23
N ALA A 282 3.05 -10.89 -1.11
CA ALA A 282 3.54 -11.99 -1.93
C ALA A 282 4.60 -11.54 -2.94
N VAL A 283 5.59 -12.41 -3.19
CA VAL A 283 6.61 -12.17 -4.21
C VAL A 283 6.01 -12.28 -5.60
N LEU A 284 6.22 -11.25 -6.42
CA LEU A 284 5.75 -11.20 -7.79
C LEU A 284 6.60 -12.09 -8.71
N PRO A 285 5.99 -13.03 -9.46
CA PRO A 285 6.70 -13.74 -10.51
C PRO A 285 7.19 -12.77 -11.58
N LEU A 286 8.47 -12.83 -11.94
CA LEU A 286 9.05 -11.93 -12.94
C LEU A 286 8.44 -12.11 -14.34
N SER A 287 7.85 -13.28 -14.62
CA SER A 287 7.12 -13.56 -15.86
C SER A 287 5.69 -13.00 -15.90
N ALA A 288 5.15 -12.54 -14.77
CA ALA A 288 3.77 -12.06 -14.69
C ALA A 288 3.58 -10.78 -15.53
N SER A 289 2.45 -10.71 -16.25
CA SER A 289 2.03 -9.53 -17.01
C SER A 289 1.68 -8.38 -16.08
N VAL A 290 2.29 -7.20 -16.31
CA VAL A 290 2.00 -6.00 -15.51
C VAL A 290 0.54 -5.57 -15.71
N GLU A 291 -0.01 -5.72 -16.91
CA GLU A 291 -1.39 -5.36 -17.21
C GLU A 291 -2.38 -6.25 -16.46
N ASP A 292 -2.15 -7.57 -16.43
CA ASP A 292 -3.04 -8.50 -15.73
C ASP A 292 -3.02 -8.25 -14.22
N LEU A 293 -1.83 -7.99 -13.66
CA LEU A 293 -1.67 -7.59 -12.25
C LEU A 293 -2.42 -6.28 -11.98
N LEU A 294 -2.27 -5.26 -12.82
CA LEU A 294 -2.98 -4.00 -12.65
C LEU A 294 -4.50 -4.22 -12.62
N ARG A 295 -5.02 -5.05 -13.53
CA ARG A 295 -6.46 -5.35 -13.60
C ARG A 295 -6.96 -6.19 -12.42
N ALA A 296 -6.13 -7.04 -11.82
CA ALA A 296 -6.57 -7.97 -10.78
C ALA A 296 -6.25 -7.50 -9.35
N THR A 297 -5.14 -6.80 -9.16
CA THR A 297 -4.52 -6.60 -7.83
C THR A 297 -4.08 -5.15 -7.58
N ALA A 298 -4.55 -4.17 -8.35
CA ALA A 298 -4.31 -2.76 -8.03
C ALA A 298 -4.90 -2.39 -6.65
N TYR A 299 -4.28 -1.41 -6.01
CA TYR A 299 -4.84 -0.76 -4.82
C TYR A 299 -6.05 0.10 -5.19
N LEU A 300 -6.75 0.62 -4.17
CA LEU A 300 -8.02 1.35 -4.35
C LEU A 300 -7.87 2.62 -5.18
N ASP A 301 -6.67 3.18 -5.23
CA ASP A 301 -6.30 4.37 -6.01
C ASP A 301 -5.92 4.04 -7.47
N GLY A 302 -5.95 2.76 -7.85
CA GLY A 302 -5.66 2.30 -9.20
C GLY A 302 -4.18 2.14 -9.52
N TRP A 303 -3.31 2.16 -8.51
CA TRP A 303 -1.86 1.94 -8.65
C TRP A 303 -1.45 0.51 -8.27
N LEU A 304 -0.38 0.03 -8.90
CA LEU A 304 0.43 -1.06 -8.37
C LEU A 304 1.52 -0.48 -7.47
N HIS A 305 1.31 -0.54 -6.16
CA HIS A 305 2.33 -0.19 -5.17
C HIS A 305 3.17 -1.43 -4.84
N ILE A 306 4.41 -1.45 -5.32
CA ILE A 306 5.31 -2.61 -5.22
C ILE A 306 6.42 -2.28 -4.22
N ALA A 307 6.51 -3.05 -3.14
CA ALA A 307 7.61 -2.98 -2.20
C ALA A 307 8.82 -3.73 -2.77
N ILE A 308 10.00 -3.11 -2.72
CA ILE A 308 11.26 -3.76 -3.10
C ILE A 308 11.97 -4.17 -1.82
N VAL A 309 12.07 -5.48 -1.59
CA VAL A 309 12.68 -6.07 -0.40
C VAL A 309 14.04 -6.64 -0.79
N MET A 310 15.10 -6.26 -0.08
CA MET A 310 16.44 -6.79 -0.33
C MET A 310 16.52 -8.25 0.09
N MET A 311 17.18 -9.07 -0.72
CA MET A 311 17.42 -10.48 -0.42
C MET A 311 18.73 -10.58 0.38
N ALA A 312 18.69 -11.32 1.49
CA ALA A 312 19.86 -11.61 2.32
C ALA A 312 20.75 -12.70 1.69
#